data_AF-A0A679F8E7-F1
#
_entry.id   AF-A0A679F8E7-F1
#
_cell.length_a   1.000
_cell.length_b   1.000
_cell.length_c   1.000
_cell.angle_alpha   90.00
_cell.angle_beta   90.00
_cell.angle_gamma   90.00
#
_symmetry.space_group_name_H-M   'P 1'
#
loop_
_entity.id
_entity.type
_entity.pdbx_description
1 polymer ?
#
loop_
_entity_poly.entity_id
_entity_poly.type
_entity_poly.pdbx_seq_one_letter_code
_entity_poly.pdbx_strand_id
1 'polypeptide(L)'
;MMNTADIDASIRNREAQVEELRRQLELAEAELKGMKTIRAAIGRSAHPHQPSRAAAVIEKVRQAGYSGGRQPGAISRPWRMIYSDMYHGFPNAWFSEQQLTISAFNNGIKLRPKEAKDRLSAHAMHRIVEQAPDSPGYWRVTEEAARKFGFDKEPLKNEAPSAEASGPQESLGTGDQTGAD
;
A
#
# COMPACT_ATOMS: atom_id res chain seq x y z
N MET A 1 38.23 -24.54 41.29
CA MET A 1 38.18 -23.19 41.88
C MET A 1 38.80 -22.25 40.87
N MET A 2 38.10 -21.20 40.42
CA MET A 2 38.68 -20.21 39.49
C MET A 2 39.73 -19.39 40.23
N ASN A 3 40.87 -19.13 39.57
CA ASN A 3 41.96 -18.37 40.14
C ASN A 3 41.57 -16.89 40.21
N THR A 4 41.98 -16.17 41.26
CA THR A 4 41.63 -14.75 41.45
C THR A 4 42.11 -13.88 40.30
N ALA A 5 43.26 -14.21 39.71
CA ALA A 5 43.78 -13.56 38.51
C ALA A 5 42.85 -13.69 37.28
N ASP A 6 42.16 -14.83 37.13
CA ASP A 6 41.20 -15.05 36.04
C ASP A 6 39.93 -14.23 36.23
N ILE A 7 39.51 -14.04 37.49
CA ILE A 7 38.36 -13.20 37.86
C ILE A 7 38.67 -11.74 37.54
N ASP A 8 39.83 -11.23 37.93
CA ASP A 8 40.26 -9.84 37.67
C ASP A 8 40.44 -9.55 36.17
N ALA A 9 40.96 -10.52 35.41
CA ALA A 9 41.01 -10.42 33.95
C ALA A 9 39.60 -10.33 33.34
N SER A 10 38.66 -11.13 33.85
CA SER A 10 37.29 -11.14 33.38
C SER A 10 36.52 -9.85 33.71
N ILE A 11 36.77 -9.26 34.89
CA ILE A 11 36.21 -7.97 35.30
C ILE A 11 36.67 -6.86 34.36
N ARG A 12 37.99 -6.74 34.14
CA ARG A 12 38.55 -5.72 33.23
C ARG A 12 38.01 -5.82 31.81
N ASN A 13 37.83 -7.05 31.31
CA ASN A 13 37.29 -7.25 29.96
C ASN A 13 35.82 -6.81 29.86
N ARG A 14 35.03 -7.04 30.92
CA ARG A 14 33.64 -6.59 31.00
C ARG A 14 33.53 -5.08 31.19
N GLU A 15 34.41 -4.47 31.96
CA GLU A 15 34.50 -3.01 32.09
C GLU A 15 34.84 -2.35 30.75
N ALA A 16 35.81 -2.90 30.00
CA ALA A 16 36.13 -2.42 28.66
C ALA A 16 34.95 -2.56 27.68
N GLN A 17 34.19 -3.66 27.77
CA GLN A 17 32.98 -3.85 26.97
C GLN A 17 31.87 -2.85 27.33
N VAL A 18 31.70 -2.52 28.62
CA VAL A 18 30.74 -1.52 29.08
C VAL A 18 31.11 -0.13 28.56
N GLU A 19 32.40 0.23 28.58
CA GLU A 19 32.87 1.52 28.04
C GLU A 19 32.66 1.63 26.52
N GLU A 20 32.93 0.56 25.76
CA GLU A 20 32.68 0.55 24.31
C GLU A 20 31.17 0.70 24.00
N LEU A 21 30.30 0.01 24.75
CA LEU A 21 28.85 0.16 24.58
C LEU A 21 28.37 1.57 24.93
N ARG A 22 28.95 2.22 25.94
CA ARG A 22 28.65 3.63 26.26
C ARG A 22 29.04 4.56 25.12
N ARG A 23 30.22 4.35 24.51
CA ARG A 23 30.69 5.13 23.37
C ARG A 23 29.77 4.97 22.15
N GLN A 24 29.29 3.75 21.89
CA GLN A 24 28.32 3.49 20.82
C GLN A 24 26.98 4.18 21.08
N LEU A 25 26.51 4.18 22.32
CA LEU A 25 25.27 4.85 22.72
C LEU A 25 25.39 6.37 22.51
N GLU A 26 26.50 6.98 22.93
CA GLU A 26 26.78 8.40 22.72
C GLU A 26 26.77 8.78 21.23
N LEU A 27 27.39 7.94 20.38
CA LEU A 27 27.43 8.17 18.93
C LEU A 27 26.03 8.07 18.30
N ALA A 28 25.23 7.07 18.69
CA ALA A 28 23.85 6.93 18.22
C ALA A 28 22.94 8.08 18.68
N GLU A 29 23.14 8.59 19.91
CA GLU A 29 22.42 9.77 20.40
C GLU A 29 22.78 11.04 19.62
N ALA A 30 24.06 11.21 19.27
CA ALA A 30 24.51 12.32 18.43
C ALA A 30 23.89 12.26 17.02
N GLU A 31 23.82 11.08 16.40
CA GLU A 31 23.16 10.88 15.11
C GLU A 31 21.66 11.22 15.17
N LEU A 32 20.96 10.73 16.20
CA LEU A 32 19.54 11.03 16.42
C LEU A 32 19.30 12.52 16.61
N LYS A 33 20.19 13.22 17.33
CA LYS A 33 20.12 14.67 17.50
C LYS A 33 20.33 15.40 16.18
N GLY A 34 21.27 14.94 15.34
CA GLY A 34 21.48 15.46 13.99
C GLY A 34 20.23 15.29 13.11
N MET A 35 19.66 14.09 13.07
CA MET A 35 18.44 13.78 12.31
C MET A 35 17.24 14.62 12.76
N LYS A 36 17.04 14.80 14.08
CA LYS A 36 15.97 15.67 14.62
C LYS A 36 16.15 17.12 14.18
N THR A 37 17.39 17.62 14.15
CA THR A 37 17.71 18.98 13.71
C THR A 37 17.41 19.16 12.21
N ILE A 38 17.80 18.20 11.36
CA ILE A 38 17.49 18.21 9.93
C ILE A 38 15.97 18.19 9.71
N ARG A 39 15.24 17.32 10.41
CA ARG A 39 13.77 17.25 10.34
C ARG A 39 13.11 18.58 10.71
N ALA A 40 13.60 19.25 11.76
CA ALA A 40 13.09 20.55 12.19
C ALA A 40 13.44 21.70 11.22
N ALA A 41 14.54 21.58 10.47
CA ALA A 41 14.91 22.53 9.42
C ALA A 41 14.03 22.36 8.16
N ILE A 42 13.79 21.12 7.75
CA ILE A 42 12.93 20.80 6.58
C ILE A 42 11.48 21.23 6.85
N GLY A 43 10.98 21.05 8.07
CA GLY A 43 9.61 21.47 8.44
C GLY A 43 9.36 22.98 8.36
N ARG A 44 10.41 23.82 8.35
CA ARG A 44 10.30 25.29 8.25
C ARG A 44 10.38 25.83 6.82
N SER A 45 10.72 25.01 5.82
CA SER A 45 10.72 25.40 4.39
C SER A 45 9.44 25.00 3.65
N ALA A 46 8.35 24.72 4.37
CA ALA A 46 7.03 24.59 3.75
C ALA A 46 6.52 25.97 3.33
N HIS A 47 6.96 26.44 2.17
CA HIS A 47 6.29 27.52 1.46
C HIS A 47 4.83 27.11 1.21
N PRO A 48 3.84 28.00 1.41
CA PRO A 48 2.48 27.72 1.01
C PRO A 48 2.45 27.57 -0.51
N HIS A 49 2.43 26.33 -1.00
CA HIS A 49 2.15 26.05 -2.40
C HIS A 49 0.72 26.51 -2.67
N GLN A 50 0.57 27.66 -3.32
CA GLN A 50 -0.67 27.98 -4.00
C GLN A 50 -0.96 26.83 -4.98
N PRO A 51 -2.12 26.16 -4.89
CA PRO A 51 -2.44 25.10 -5.82
C PRO A 51 -2.59 25.72 -7.20
N SER A 52 -1.75 25.30 -8.15
CA SER A 52 -1.97 25.62 -9.56
C SER A 52 -3.33 25.05 -9.98
N ARG A 53 -4.00 25.69 -10.93
CA ARG A 53 -5.31 25.24 -11.46
C ARG A 53 -5.33 23.77 -11.89
N ALA A 54 -4.19 23.16 -12.18
CA ALA A 54 -4.05 21.73 -12.49
C ALA A 54 -4.26 20.81 -11.27
N ALA A 55 -3.89 21.25 -10.05
CA ALA A 55 -4.07 20.47 -8.83
C ALA A 55 -5.54 20.39 -8.38
N ALA A 56 -6.34 21.43 -8.64
CA ALA A 56 -7.77 21.44 -8.32
C ALA A 56 -8.58 20.43 -9.15
N VAL A 57 -8.14 20.10 -10.36
CA VAL A 57 -8.78 19.08 -11.21
C VAL A 57 -8.46 17.67 -10.71
N ILE A 58 -7.22 17.43 -10.25
CA ILE A 58 -6.80 16.13 -9.70
C ILE A 58 -7.49 15.85 -8.35
N GLU A 59 -7.66 16.86 -7.49
CA GLU A 59 -8.34 16.68 -6.21
C GLU A 59 -9.86 16.45 -6.39
N LYS A 60 -10.47 17.04 -7.43
CA LYS A 60 -11.86 16.73 -7.81
C LYS A 60 -12.04 15.30 -8.30
N VAL A 61 -11.08 14.74 -9.02
CA VAL A 61 -11.07 13.31 -9.39
C VAL A 61 -10.82 12.41 -8.17
N ARG A 62 -10.01 12.87 -7.20
CA ARG A 62 -9.75 12.15 -5.94
C ARG A 62 -10.96 12.13 -5.00
N GLN A 63 -11.79 13.18 -5.02
CA GLN A 63 -13.03 13.29 -4.24
C GLN A 63 -14.28 12.72 -4.95
N ALA A 64 -14.28 12.59 -6.28
CA ALA A 64 -15.40 12.04 -7.04
C ALA A 64 -15.56 10.50 -6.97
N GLY A 65 -14.70 9.79 -6.23
CA GLY A 65 -14.71 8.32 -6.14
C GLY A 65 -15.39 7.72 -4.89
N TYR A 66 -15.95 8.54 -3.99
CA TYR A 66 -16.48 8.09 -2.69
C TYR A 66 -17.89 8.61 -2.40
N SER A 67 -18.81 8.46 -3.35
CA SER A 67 -20.25 8.62 -3.09
C SER A 67 -21.01 7.38 -3.55
N GLY A 68 -21.27 6.48 -2.60
CA GLY A 68 -22.05 5.26 -2.81
C GLY A 68 -21.70 4.29 -1.71
N GLY A 69 -22.69 3.89 -0.90
CA GLY A 69 -22.54 3.01 0.24
C GLY A 69 -21.88 1.69 -0.13
N ARG A 70 -20.54 1.67 -0.15
CA ARG A 70 -19.75 0.47 -0.36
C ARG A 70 -19.97 -0.42 0.85
N GLN A 71 -20.45 -1.62 0.60
CA GLN A 71 -20.60 -2.62 1.65
C GLN A 71 -19.25 -2.83 2.37
N PRO A 72 -19.27 -3.01 3.71
CA PRO A 72 -18.06 -3.34 4.45
C PRO A 72 -17.39 -4.59 3.84
N GLY A 73 -16.10 -4.47 3.52
CA GLY A 73 -15.34 -5.52 2.82
C GLY A 73 -15.33 -5.45 1.29
N ALA A 74 -15.89 -4.40 0.68
CA ALA A 74 -15.79 -4.19 -0.76
C ALA A 74 -14.41 -3.65 -1.17
N ILE A 75 -13.54 -4.54 -1.68
CA ILE A 75 -12.30 -4.13 -2.36
C ILE A 75 -12.61 -3.51 -3.73
N SER A 76 -11.88 -2.45 -4.08
CA SER A 76 -12.03 -1.81 -5.39
C SER A 76 -11.54 -2.73 -6.51
N ARG A 77 -12.02 -2.50 -7.74
CA ARG A 77 -11.65 -3.30 -8.92
C ARG A 77 -10.13 -3.34 -9.16
N PRO A 78 -9.37 -2.22 -9.06
CA PRO A 78 -7.91 -2.27 -9.19
C PRO A 78 -7.25 -3.18 -8.15
N TRP A 79 -7.73 -3.18 -6.90
CA TRP A 79 -7.20 -4.07 -5.86
C TRP A 79 -7.55 -5.55 -6.11
N ARG A 80 -8.70 -5.84 -6.74
CA ARG A 80 -9.03 -7.21 -7.17
C ARG A 80 -8.05 -7.73 -8.21
N MET A 81 -7.69 -6.89 -9.19
CA MET A 81 -6.71 -7.26 -10.22
C MET A 81 -5.34 -7.52 -9.60
N ILE A 82 -4.88 -6.62 -8.72
CA ILE A 82 -3.61 -6.81 -7.99
C ILE A 82 -3.62 -8.13 -7.21
N TYR A 83 -4.71 -8.44 -6.48
CA TYR A 83 -4.78 -9.69 -5.73
C TYR A 83 -4.95 -10.93 -6.59
N SER A 84 -5.62 -10.83 -7.74
CA SER A 84 -5.65 -11.90 -8.75
C SER A 84 -4.24 -12.16 -9.28
N ASP A 85 -3.48 -11.12 -9.65
CA ASP A 85 -2.09 -11.25 -10.07
C ASP A 85 -1.22 -11.90 -8.99
N MET A 86 -1.39 -11.52 -7.73
CA MET A 86 -0.66 -12.13 -6.61
C MET A 86 -1.05 -13.59 -6.39
N TYR A 87 -2.35 -13.92 -6.50
CA TYR A 87 -2.83 -15.29 -6.31
C TYR A 87 -2.30 -16.23 -7.42
N HIS A 88 -2.30 -15.79 -8.68
CA HIS A 88 -1.78 -16.58 -9.80
C HIS A 88 -0.25 -16.58 -9.90
N GLY A 89 0.40 -15.47 -9.54
CA GLY A 89 1.86 -15.36 -9.57
C GLY A 89 2.54 -16.10 -8.42
N PHE A 90 1.85 -16.26 -7.30
CA PHE A 90 2.36 -16.91 -6.09
C PHE A 90 1.36 -17.95 -5.56
N PRO A 91 1.01 -19.00 -6.34
CA PRO A 91 0.04 -19.99 -5.91
C PRO A 91 0.59 -20.73 -4.68
N ASN A 92 -0.11 -20.65 -3.56
CA ASN A 92 0.30 -21.16 -2.24
C ASN A 92 1.59 -20.56 -1.66
N ALA A 93 2.19 -19.57 -2.31
CA ALA A 93 3.42 -18.92 -1.87
C ALA A 93 3.13 -17.60 -1.16
N TRP A 94 4.04 -17.21 -0.28
CA TRP A 94 3.99 -15.92 0.40
C TRP A 94 4.65 -14.84 -0.47
N PHE A 95 4.04 -13.66 -0.54
CA PHE A 95 4.59 -12.50 -1.22
C PHE A 95 4.95 -11.38 -0.23
N SER A 96 5.94 -10.56 -0.59
CA SER A 96 6.40 -9.42 0.20
C SER A 96 5.65 -8.13 -0.16
N GLU A 97 5.75 -7.12 0.71
CA GLU A 97 5.23 -5.76 0.45
C GLU A 97 5.79 -5.14 -0.84
N GLN A 98 7.03 -5.48 -1.18
CA GLN A 98 7.69 -5.03 -2.40
C GLN A 98 7.06 -5.66 -3.65
N GLN A 99 6.74 -6.96 -3.61
CA GLN A 99 6.08 -7.65 -4.73
C GLN A 99 4.66 -7.10 -4.95
N LEU A 100 3.92 -6.80 -3.88
CA LEU A 100 2.63 -6.13 -3.98
C LEU A 100 2.77 -4.75 -4.64
N THR A 101 3.80 -3.99 -4.27
CA THR A 101 4.06 -2.66 -4.83
C THR A 101 4.38 -2.73 -6.33
N ILE A 102 5.13 -3.76 -6.76
CA ILE A 102 5.42 -4.00 -8.18
C ILE A 102 4.14 -4.34 -8.94
N SER A 103 3.29 -5.23 -8.42
CA SER A 103 2.00 -5.54 -9.06
C SER A 103 1.05 -4.34 -9.08
N ALA A 104 1.00 -3.55 -7.99
CA ALA A 104 0.24 -2.31 -7.97
C ALA A 104 0.72 -1.34 -9.07
N PHE A 105 2.02 -1.20 -9.25
CA PHE A 105 2.59 -0.36 -10.31
C PHE A 105 2.22 -0.86 -11.71
N ASN A 106 2.27 -2.17 -11.96
CA ASN A 106 1.86 -2.78 -13.23
C ASN A 106 0.36 -2.55 -13.53
N ASN A 107 -0.45 -2.41 -12.47
CA ASN A 107 -1.87 -2.07 -12.55
C ASN A 107 -2.15 -0.54 -12.51
N GLY A 108 -1.12 0.30 -12.71
CA GLY A 108 -1.24 1.75 -12.77
C GLY A 108 -1.38 2.45 -11.42
N ILE A 109 -1.18 1.74 -10.31
CA ILE A 109 -1.26 2.30 -8.95
C ILE A 109 0.16 2.56 -8.43
N LYS A 110 0.46 3.84 -8.17
CA LYS A 110 1.69 4.23 -7.47
C LYS A 110 1.48 4.03 -5.97
N LEU A 111 2.04 2.97 -5.43
CA LEU A 111 1.97 2.61 -4.02
C LEU A 111 3.35 2.73 -3.38
N ARG A 112 3.45 3.36 -2.21
CA ARG A 112 4.71 3.33 -1.43
C ARG A 112 4.75 2.08 -0.54
N PRO A 113 5.92 1.52 -0.20
CA PRO A 113 6.01 0.33 0.65
C PRO A 113 5.26 0.48 1.99
N LYS A 114 5.36 1.65 2.64
CA LYS A 114 4.62 1.93 3.88
C LYS A 114 3.09 1.86 3.67
N GLU A 115 2.60 2.43 2.58
CA GLU A 115 1.17 2.40 2.25
C GLU A 115 0.70 0.98 1.89
N ALA A 116 1.57 0.18 1.26
CA ALA A 116 1.32 -1.23 0.98
C ALA A 116 1.08 -2.01 2.26
N LYS A 117 1.94 -1.83 3.27
CA LYS A 117 1.78 -2.44 4.59
C LYS A 117 0.47 -2.03 5.29
N ASP A 118 0.14 -0.74 5.27
CA ASP A 118 -1.10 -0.23 5.87
C ASP A 118 -2.33 -0.84 5.19
N ARG A 119 -2.29 -0.95 3.85
CA ARG A 119 -3.37 -1.58 3.05
C ARG A 119 -3.49 -3.08 3.31
N LEU A 120 -2.38 -3.80 3.36
CA LEU A 120 -2.37 -5.23 3.68
C LEU A 120 -2.94 -5.49 5.08
N SER A 121 -2.55 -4.69 6.06
CA SER A 121 -3.05 -4.80 7.43
C SER A 121 -4.57 -4.56 7.49
N ALA A 122 -5.07 -3.54 6.78
CA ALA A 122 -6.51 -3.28 6.68
C ALA A 122 -7.27 -4.41 5.98
N HIS A 123 -6.71 -4.97 4.91
CA HIS A 123 -7.32 -6.08 4.17
C HIS A 123 -7.23 -7.42 4.93
N ALA A 124 -6.24 -7.59 5.82
CA ALA A 124 -6.14 -8.74 6.70
C ALA A 124 -7.27 -8.77 7.74
N MET A 125 -7.70 -7.62 8.25
CA MET A 125 -8.88 -7.51 9.13
C MET A 125 -10.17 -8.04 8.47
N HIS A 126 -10.22 -8.05 7.14
CA HIS A 126 -11.33 -8.55 6.34
C HIS A 126 -11.10 -9.96 5.77
N ARG A 127 -10.06 -10.67 6.23
CA ARG A 127 -9.65 -12.00 5.74
C ARG A 127 -9.40 -12.07 4.23
N ILE A 128 -9.03 -10.95 3.61
CA ILE A 128 -8.70 -10.92 2.18
C ILE A 128 -7.28 -11.48 1.96
N VAL A 129 -6.39 -11.08 2.85
CA VAL A 129 -5.01 -11.57 2.94
C VAL A 129 -4.74 -12.05 4.35
N GLU A 130 -3.71 -12.85 4.50
CA GLU A 130 -3.18 -13.27 5.80
C GLU A 130 -1.67 -13.05 5.85
N GLN A 131 -1.15 -12.84 7.04
CA GLN A 131 0.28 -12.67 7.28
C GLN A 131 0.90 -14.01 7.68
N ALA A 132 2.12 -14.29 7.23
CA ALA A 132 2.85 -15.48 7.65
C ALA A 132 3.13 -15.44 9.15
N PRO A 133 2.82 -16.51 9.91
CA PRO A 133 3.04 -16.54 11.35
C PRO A 133 4.53 -16.43 11.72
N ASP A 134 5.40 -17.02 10.90
CA ASP A 134 6.83 -17.13 11.17
C ASP A 134 7.68 -16.09 10.44
N SER A 135 7.06 -15.21 9.64
CA SER A 135 7.78 -14.29 8.75
C SER A 135 7.04 -12.97 8.58
N PRO A 136 7.19 -12.04 9.55
CA PRO A 136 6.54 -10.74 9.46
C PRO A 136 7.00 -9.98 8.21
N GLY A 137 6.04 -9.50 7.43
CA GLY A 137 6.28 -8.84 6.14
C GLY A 137 5.99 -9.72 4.91
N TYR A 138 5.69 -10.99 5.13
CA TYR A 138 5.19 -11.91 4.11
C TYR A 138 3.69 -12.14 4.25
N TRP A 139 3.00 -12.15 3.12
CA TRP A 139 1.55 -12.14 3.03
C TRP A 139 1.06 -13.11 1.97
N ARG A 140 -0.17 -13.59 2.09
CA ARG A 140 -0.80 -14.47 1.10
C ARG A 140 -2.26 -14.05 0.92
N VAL A 141 -2.80 -14.20 -0.29
CA VAL A 141 -4.24 -14.04 -0.53
C VAL A 141 -4.95 -15.29 -0.01
N THR A 142 -6.00 -15.13 0.79
CA THR A 142 -6.70 -16.27 1.39
C THR A 142 -7.56 -17.00 0.35
N GLU A 143 -7.76 -18.30 0.53
CA GLU A 143 -8.69 -19.10 -0.30
C GLU A 143 -10.15 -18.64 -0.19
N GLU A 144 -10.52 -18.04 0.95
CA GLU A 144 -11.83 -17.42 1.12
C GLU A 144 -11.99 -16.21 0.20
N ALA A 145 -10.96 -15.37 0.11
CA ALA A 145 -10.95 -14.22 -0.77
C ALA A 145 -10.92 -14.63 -2.24
N ALA A 146 -10.11 -15.63 -2.60
CA ALA A 146 -10.03 -16.16 -3.94
C ALA A 146 -11.41 -16.61 -4.45
N ARG A 147 -12.11 -17.43 -3.67
CA ARG A 147 -13.48 -17.87 -4.00
C ARG A 147 -14.49 -16.72 -4.02
N LYS A 148 -14.41 -15.79 -3.06
CA LYS A 148 -15.35 -14.66 -2.94
C LYS A 148 -15.24 -13.70 -4.12
N PHE A 149 -14.04 -13.45 -4.61
CA PHE A 149 -13.78 -12.47 -5.66
C PHE A 149 -13.48 -13.09 -7.03
N GLY A 150 -13.45 -14.42 -7.13
CA GLY A 150 -13.24 -15.16 -8.38
C GLY A 150 -11.78 -15.15 -8.85
N PHE A 151 -10.81 -15.09 -7.94
CA PHE A 151 -9.38 -15.16 -8.29
C PHE A 151 -8.91 -16.58 -8.63
N ASP A 152 -9.74 -17.58 -8.36
CA ASP A 152 -9.53 -18.98 -8.73
C ASP A 152 -9.76 -19.25 -10.22
N LYS A 153 -10.39 -18.31 -10.93
CA LYS A 153 -10.61 -18.34 -12.39
C LYS A 153 -9.42 -17.77 -13.13
N GLU A 154 -9.42 -17.80 -14.47
CA GLU A 154 -8.35 -17.16 -15.25
C GLU A 154 -8.06 -15.72 -14.77
N PRO A 155 -6.79 -15.28 -14.80
CA PRO A 155 -6.40 -13.96 -14.33
C PRO A 155 -7.27 -12.90 -14.99
N LEU A 156 -7.79 -11.97 -14.18
CA LEU A 156 -8.56 -10.83 -14.65
C LEU A 156 -7.67 -9.97 -15.54
N LYS A 157 -7.58 -10.31 -16.82
CA LYS A 157 -6.89 -9.50 -17.82
C LYS A 157 -7.55 -8.13 -17.82
N ASN A 158 -6.75 -7.10 -18.10
CA ASN A 158 -7.20 -5.75 -18.35
C ASN A 158 -8.17 -5.74 -19.56
N GLU A 159 -9.40 -6.19 -19.36
CA GLU A 159 -10.52 -5.74 -20.15
C GLU A 159 -10.58 -4.24 -19.87
N ALA A 160 -10.02 -3.49 -20.82
CA ALA A 160 -10.26 -2.06 -20.94
C ALA A 160 -11.74 -1.83 -20.64
N PRO A 161 -12.11 -0.78 -19.89
CA PRO A 161 -13.51 -0.51 -19.60
C PRO A 161 -14.25 -0.49 -20.94
N SER A 162 -15.02 -1.56 -21.23
CA SER A 162 -15.87 -1.59 -22.41
C SER A 162 -16.73 -0.35 -22.31
N ALA A 163 -16.47 0.58 -23.22
CA ALA A 163 -17.23 1.80 -23.41
C ALA A 163 -18.60 1.46 -24.03
N GLU A 164 -19.27 0.43 -23.51
CA GLU A 164 -20.59 -0.01 -23.90
C GLU A 164 -21.59 0.42 -22.81
N ALA A 165 -21.70 1.73 -22.68
CA ALA A 165 -22.99 2.36 -22.41
C ALA A 165 -23.20 3.39 -23.52
N SER A 166 -23.27 2.89 -24.76
CA SER A 166 -23.89 3.56 -25.88
C SER A 166 -25.22 4.15 -25.42
N GLY A 167 -25.37 5.45 -25.69
CA GLY A 167 -26.35 6.30 -25.03
C GLY A 167 -27.81 5.94 -25.27
N PRO A 168 -28.72 6.52 -24.48
CA PRO A 168 -30.10 6.63 -24.92
C PRO A 168 -30.12 7.54 -26.16
N GLN A 169 -30.49 6.97 -27.30
CA GLN A 169 -30.78 7.70 -28.52
C GLN A 169 -31.79 8.80 -28.19
N GLU A 170 -31.39 10.06 -28.37
CA GLU A 170 -32.32 11.17 -28.52
C GLU A 170 -33.21 10.86 -29.73
N SER A 171 -34.44 10.44 -29.45
CA SER A 171 -35.49 10.39 -30.45
C SER A 171 -35.88 11.83 -30.81
N LEU A 172 -35.14 12.42 -31.74
CA LEU A 172 -35.56 13.60 -32.50
C LEU A 172 -36.81 13.22 -33.31
N GLY A 173 -37.98 13.42 -32.70
CA GLY A 173 -39.26 13.47 -33.40
C GLY A 173 -39.26 14.66 -34.35
N THR A 174 -38.83 14.41 -35.58
CA THR A 174 -39.01 15.32 -36.72
C THR A 174 -40.44 15.15 -37.21
N GLY A 175 -41.15 16.27 -37.36
CA GLY A 175 -42.60 16.33 -37.44
C GLY A 175 -43.24 15.72 -38.69
N ASP A 176 -44.55 15.53 -38.58
CA ASP A 176 -45.45 15.36 -39.70
C ASP A 176 -46.33 16.62 -39.78
N GLN A 177 -45.99 17.49 -40.74
CA GLN A 177 -46.87 18.53 -41.27
C GLN A 177 -47.28 18.09 -42.69
N THR A 178 -48.50 17.58 -42.82
CA THR A 178 -49.33 17.63 -44.03
C THR A 178 -50.79 17.62 -43.52
N GLY A 179 -51.77 18.45 -43.91
CA GLY A 179 -51.95 19.33 -45.06
C GLY A 179 -53.12 18.79 -45.91
N ALA A 180 -54.23 19.55 -45.97
CA ALA A 180 -55.47 19.36 -46.78
C ALA A 180 -56.44 18.24 -46.27
N ASP A 181 -57.76 18.41 -46.21
CA ASP A 181 -58.73 19.24 -46.96
C ASP A 181 -59.69 20.02 -46.05
#